data_AF-A0A1G3AUG6-F1
#
_entry.id   AF-A0A1G3AUG6-F1
#
_cell.length_a   1.000
_cell.length_b   1.000
_cell.length_c   1.000
_cell.angle_alpha   90.00
_cell.angle_beta   90.00
_cell.angle_gamma   90.00
#
_symmetry.space_group_name_H-M   'P 1'
#
loop_
_entity.id
_entity.type
_entity.pdbx_description
1 polymer ?
#
loop_
_entity_poly.entity_id
_entity_poly.type
_entity_poly.pdbx_seq_one_letter_code
_entity_poly.pdbx_strand_id
1 'polypeptide(L)'
;MNKTNSKYWHIFTTVIAAFVLLNSGCLQLKKFSFGNKTKRINILEEKMESLSSNMGSLNTENYELKKNLSELETIRKQLNEEYTQIKNKQIAIETAQSSQKEARSRLEGELAETRNLLENIKQQLAMVEKDKNNLKTKLEKLEASGEKTAETETVAVKTTDTEEEEINTGKSRELLIKETQEKRKSSLVEDLLDKAIQLYRQEQFEEAIAKWEEVLALDPRKLEAKFNIEIAQDRIKEKQIQEDLKSSRTQKDR
;
A
#
# COMPACT_ATOMS: atom_id res chain seq x y z
N MET A 1 -108.47 27.16 -51.38
CA MET A 1 -107.03 27.49 -51.26
C MET A 1 -106.81 27.95 -49.82
N ASN A 2 -106.06 27.31 -48.91
CA ASN A 2 -104.89 26.45 -49.04
C ASN A 2 -104.97 25.25 -48.06
N LYS A 3 -104.96 24.04 -48.63
CA LYS A 3 -104.80 22.76 -47.92
C LYS A 3 -103.31 22.51 -47.67
N THR A 4 -102.72 23.07 -46.62
CA THR A 4 -101.32 22.74 -46.24
C THR A 4 -101.01 22.70 -44.74
N ASN A 5 -102.00 22.86 -43.83
CA ASN A 5 -101.74 22.91 -42.37
C ASN A 5 -102.15 21.67 -41.55
N SER A 6 -102.67 20.60 -42.18
CA SER A 6 -103.11 19.39 -41.44
C SER A 6 -102.00 18.33 -41.29
N LYS A 7 -101.04 18.25 -42.22
CA LYS A 7 -99.99 17.22 -42.17
C LYS A 7 -98.97 17.44 -41.06
N TYR A 8 -98.68 18.71 -40.72
CA TYR A 8 -97.72 19.04 -39.66
C TYR A 8 -98.29 18.91 -38.25
N TRP A 9 -99.61 19.03 -38.06
CA TRP A 9 -100.25 18.82 -36.76
C TRP A 9 -100.12 17.37 -36.30
N HIS A 10 -100.38 16.42 -37.21
CA HIS A 10 -100.24 14.99 -36.88
C HIS A 10 -98.78 14.62 -36.59
N ILE A 11 -97.82 15.17 -37.34
CA ILE A 11 -96.38 14.96 -37.09
C ILE A 11 -95.95 15.56 -35.74
N PHE A 12 -96.45 16.74 -35.37
CA PHE A 12 -96.12 17.35 -34.08
C PHE A 12 -96.74 16.56 -32.91
N THR A 13 -97.97 16.08 -33.06
CA THR A 13 -98.62 15.25 -32.03
C THR A 13 -97.99 13.87 -31.85
N THR A 14 -97.50 13.24 -32.93
CA THR A 14 -96.82 11.95 -32.85
C THR A 14 -95.42 12.06 -32.26
N VAL A 15 -94.69 13.15 -32.55
CA VAL A 15 -93.37 13.43 -31.94
C VAL A 15 -93.50 13.72 -30.44
N ILE A 16 -94.53 14.46 -30.01
CA ILE A 16 -94.77 14.72 -28.59
C ILE A 16 -95.21 13.44 -27.85
N ALA A 17 -96.08 12.61 -28.46
CA ALA A 17 -96.46 11.33 -27.87
C ALA A 17 -95.27 10.36 -27.74
N ALA A 18 -94.35 10.34 -28.72
CA ALA A 18 -93.12 9.55 -28.64
C ALA A 18 -92.15 10.06 -27.56
N PHE A 19 -92.05 11.38 -27.36
CA PHE A 19 -91.24 11.97 -26.29
C PHE A 19 -91.80 11.71 -24.89
N VAL A 20 -93.13 11.69 -24.73
CA VAL A 20 -93.79 11.38 -23.45
C VAL A 20 -93.71 9.88 -23.12
N LEU A 21 -93.78 9.00 -24.13
CA LEU A 21 -93.59 7.56 -23.95
C LEU A 21 -92.11 7.16 -23.70
N LEU A 22 -91.14 7.95 -24.18
CA LEU A 22 -89.72 7.77 -23.85
C LEU A 22 -89.35 8.27 -22.44
N ASN A 23 -90.07 9.26 -21.90
CA ASN A 23 -89.80 9.78 -20.55
C ASN A 23 -90.59 9.10 -19.43
N SER A 24 -91.64 8.33 -19.75
CA SER A 24 -92.53 7.73 -18.72
C SER A 24 -92.49 6.19 -18.66
N GLY A 25 -91.63 5.55 -19.45
CA GLY A 25 -91.70 4.11 -19.73
C GLY A 25 -90.36 3.37 -19.75
N CYS A 26 -89.44 3.63 -18.80
CA CYS A 26 -88.46 2.61 -18.39
C CYS A 26 -87.92 2.85 -16.96
N LEU A 27 -88.83 3.19 -16.05
CA LEU A 27 -88.59 3.21 -14.61
C LEU A 27 -88.83 1.81 -14.01
N GLN A 28 -88.23 0.77 -14.61
CA GLN A 28 -88.18 -0.58 -14.03
C GLN A 28 -86.98 -1.43 -14.48
N LEU A 29 -85.90 -0.83 -14.98
CA LEU A 29 -84.61 -1.52 -15.13
C LEU A 29 -83.74 -1.41 -13.87
N LYS A 30 -84.35 -1.38 -12.68
CA LYS A 30 -83.66 -1.52 -11.39
C LYS A 30 -83.74 -2.98 -10.95
N LYS A 31 -82.62 -3.70 -11.12
CA LYS A 31 -82.23 -5.02 -10.56
C LYS A 31 -81.77 -6.09 -11.57
N PHE A 32 -81.41 -5.73 -12.80
CA PHE A 32 -80.70 -6.68 -13.67
C PHE A 32 -79.18 -6.50 -13.56
N SER A 33 -78.50 -7.48 -12.96
CA SER A 33 -77.04 -7.73 -13.03
C SER A 33 -76.05 -6.60 -12.60
N PHE A 34 -76.46 -5.61 -11.81
CA PHE A 34 -75.52 -4.56 -11.35
C PHE A 34 -74.50 -5.07 -10.33
N GLY A 35 -74.85 -6.04 -9.48
CA GLY A 35 -73.93 -6.55 -8.45
C GLY A 35 -72.69 -7.26 -9.02
N ASN A 36 -72.81 -7.93 -10.16
CA ASN A 36 -71.66 -8.61 -10.80
C ASN A 36 -70.78 -7.61 -11.57
N LYS A 37 -71.38 -6.56 -12.16
CA LYS A 37 -70.65 -5.48 -12.84
C LYS A 37 -69.85 -4.63 -11.85
N THR A 38 -70.42 -4.26 -10.71
CA THR A 38 -69.71 -3.51 -9.65
C THR A 38 -68.56 -4.33 -9.05
N LYS A 39 -68.75 -5.63 -8.78
CA LYS A 39 -67.66 -6.51 -8.32
C LYS A 39 -66.50 -6.58 -9.32
N ARG A 40 -66.79 -6.70 -10.63
CA ARG A 40 -65.77 -6.69 -11.68
C ARG A 40 -65.02 -5.36 -11.77
N ILE A 41 -65.71 -4.24 -11.57
CA ILE A 41 -65.10 -2.90 -11.54
C ILE A 41 -64.15 -2.79 -10.35
N ASN A 42 -64.58 -3.19 -9.15
CA ASN A 42 -63.73 -3.13 -7.95
C ASN A 42 -62.48 -4.01 -8.09
N ILE A 43 -62.62 -5.23 -8.63
CA ILE A 43 -61.46 -6.12 -8.90
C ILE A 43 -60.52 -5.49 -9.93
N LEU A 44 -61.06 -4.78 -10.92
CA LEU A 44 -60.24 -4.11 -11.93
C LEU A 44 -59.47 -2.93 -11.33
N GLU A 45 -60.10 -2.17 -10.43
CA GLU A 45 -59.49 -1.05 -9.71
C GLU A 45 -58.37 -1.52 -8.78
N GLU A 46 -58.59 -2.59 -8.00
CA GLU A 46 -57.56 -3.23 -7.17
C GLU A 46 -56.35 -3.69 -8.00
N LYS A 47 -56.60 -4.31 -9.16
CA LYS A 47 -55.53 -4.72 -10.10
C LYS A 47 -54.80 -3.51 -10.70
N MET A 48 -55.52 -2.43 -10.99
CA MET A 48 -54.95 -1.18 -11.52
C MET A 48 -54.03 -0.53 -10.48
N GLU A 49 -54.45 -0.50 -9.23
CA GLU A 49 -53.69 0.05 -8.11
C GLU A 49 -52.43 -0.80 -7.82
N SER A 50 -52.57 -2.13 -7.78
CA SER A 50 -51.43 -3.04 -7.66
C SER A 50 -50.43 -2.87 -8.81
N LEU A 51 -50.93 -2.76 -10.05
CA LEU A 51 -50.08 -2.54 -11.22
C LEU A 51 -49.35 -1.19 -11.14
N SER A 52 -50.04 -0.13 -10.70
CA SER A 52 -49.45 1.20 -10.53
C SER A 52 -48.36 1.20 -9.46
N SER A 53 -48.59 0.53 -8.32
CA SER A 53 -47.59 0.36 -7.26
C SER A 53 -46.36 -0.39 -7.78
N ASN A 54 -46.57 -1.50 -8.49
CA ASN A 54 -45.48 -2.29 -9.08
C ASN A 54 -44.69 -1.48 -10.10
N MET A 55 -45.36 -0.70 -10.94
CA MET A 55 -44.71 0.17 -11.92
C MET A 55 -43.87 1.26 -11.24
N GLY A 56 -44.36 1.84 -10.14
CA GLY A 56 -43.60 2.79 -9.33
C GLY A 56 -42.34 2.17 -8.74
N SER A 57 -42.47 1.00 -8.10
CA SER A 57 -41.33 0.24 -7.55
C SER A 57 -40.30 -0.09 -8.62
N LEU A 58 -40.74 -0.58 -9.78
CA LEU A 58 -39.85 -0.95 -10.88
C LEU A 58 -39.12 0.27 -11.47
N ASN A 59 -39.77 1.43 -11.50
CA ASN A 59 -39.15 2.66 -11.97
C ASN A 59 -38.05 3.15 -11.01
N THR A 60 -38.30 3.05 -9.70
CA THR A 60 -37.27 3.34 -8.68
C THR A 60 -36.10 2.36 -8.78
N GLU A 61 -36.37 1.07 -8.91
CA GLU A 61 -35.32 0.05 -9.03
C GLU A 61 -34.47 0.27 -10.30
N ASN A 62 -35.08 0.60 -11.43
CA ASN A 62 -34.35 0.92 -12.66
C ASN A 62 -33.44 2.16 -12.51
N TYR A 63 -33.89 3.18 -11.76
CA TYR A 63 -33.07 4.36 -11.48
C TYR A 63 -31.83 3.99 -10.65
N GLU A 64 -32.00 3.22 -9.57
CA GLU A 64 -30.89 2.78 -8.72
C GLU A 64 -29.93 1.86 -9.47
N LEU A 65 -30.44 0.94 -10.30
CA LEU A 65 -29.60 0.07 -11.13
C LEU A 65 -28.73 0.88 -12.09
N LYS A 66 -29.29 1.92 -12.73
CA LYS A 66 -28.55 2.79 -13.64
C LYS A 66 -27.44 3.57 -12.91
N LYS A 67 -27.73 4.05 -11.70
CA LYS A 67 -26.75 4.72 -10.85
C LYS A 67 -25.60 3.76 -10.48
N ASN A 68 -25.94 2.58 -9.96
CA ASN A 68 -24.95 1.56 -9.60
C ASN A 68 -24.09 1.12 -10.78
N LEU A 69 -24.67 1.00 -11.98
CA LEU A 69 -23.92 0.68 -13.19
C LEU A 69 -22.88 1.75 -13.51
N SER A 70 -23.24 3.03 -13.38
CA SER A 70 -22.30 4.13 -13.60
C SER A 70 -21.16 4.14 -12.58
N GLU A 71 -21.45 3.87 -11.32
CA GLU A 71 -20.43 3.75 -10.27
C GLU A 71 -19.51 2.56 -10.55
N LEU A 72 -20.05 1.41 -10.94
CA LEU A 72 -19.27 0.22 -11.28
C LEU A 72 -18.35 0.47 -12.48
N GLU A 73 -18.80 1.22 -13.49
CA GLU A 73 -17.96 1.61 -14.62
C GLU A 73 -16.79 2.51 -14.19
N THR A 74 -17.00 3.43 -13.25
CA THR A 74 -15.93 4.28 -12.72
C THR A 74 -14.90 3.47 -11.94
N ILE A 75 -15.35 2.58 -11.06
CA ILE A 75 -14.48 1.68 -10.29
C ILE A 75 -13.67 0.78 -11.25
N ARG A 76 -14.31 0.25 -12.29
CA ARG A 76 -13.63 -0.59 -13.30
C ARG A 76 -12.48 0.16 -13.99
N LYS A 77 -12.68 1.45 -14.31
CA LYS A 77 -11.63 2.28 -14.93
C LYS A 77 -10.46 2.50 -13.98
N GLN A 78 -10.74 2.88 -12.73
CA GLN A 78 -9.73 3.06 -11.69
C GLN A 78 -8.91 1.78 -11.47
N LEU A 79 -9.59 0.63 -11.35
CA LEU A 79 -8.92 -0.66 -11.17
C LEU A 79 -7.99 -1.00 -12.33
N ASN A 80 -8.39 -0.69 -13.57
CA ASN A 80 -7.56 -0.93 -14.75
C ASN A 80 -6.32 -0.01 -14.80
N GLU A 81 -6.44 1.23 -14.34
CA GLU A 81 -5.33 2.16 -14.20
C GLU A 81 -4.34 1.67 -13.12
N GLU A 82 -4.84 1.30 -11.95
CA GLU A 82 -4.03 0.75 -10.86
C GLU A 82 -3.31 -0.53 -11.29
N TYR A 83 -4.00 -1.44 -11.96
CA TYR A 83 -3.40 -2.66 -12.51
C TYR A 83 -2.23 -2.36 -13.45
N THR A 84 -2.39 -1.36 -14.32
CA THR A 84 -1.33 -0.93 -15.25
C THR A 84 -0.14 -0.36 -14.49
N GLN A 85 -0.37 0.45 -13.46
CA GLN A 85 0.69 1.00 -12.62
C GLN A 85 1.45 -0.09 -11.87
N ILE A 86 0.75 -1.06 -11.28
CA ILE A 86 1.34 -2.20 -10.59
C ILE A 86 2.21 -3.01 -11.54
N LYS A 87 1.72 -3.29 -12.75
CA LYS A 87 2.48 -4.01 -13.78
C LYS A 87 3.77 -3.29 -14.16
N ASN A 88 3.73 -1.97 -14.31
CA ASN A 88 4.91 -1.18 -14.63
C ASN A 88 5.92 -1.17 -13.48
N LYS A 89 5.45 -1.08 -12.23
CA LYS A 89 6.31 -1.19 -11.03
C LYS A 89 6.96 -2.57 -10.95
N GLN A 90 6.24 -3.64 -11.26
CA GLN A 90 6.78 -5.00 -11.30
C GLN A 90 7.95 -5.12 -12.28
N ILE A 91 7.79 -4.60 -13.51
CA ILE A 91 8.86 -4.60 -14.52
C ILE A 91 10.09 -3.82 -14.04
N ALA A 92 9.87 -2.67 -13.39
CA ALA A 92 10.97 -1.85 -12.85
C ALA A 92 11.73 -2.59 -11.73
N ILE A 93 11.02 -3.29 -10.86
CA ILE A 93 11.62 -4.11 -9.79
C ILE A 93 12.44 -5.25 -10.37
N GLU A 94 11.90 -5.98 -11.35
CA GLU A 94 12.61 -7.07 -12.03
C GLU A 94 13.91 -6.59 -12.69
N THR A 95 13.85 -5.43 -13.35
CA THR A 95 15.02 -4.80 -13.96
C THR A 95 16.08 -4.43 -12.91
N ALA A 96 15.66 -3.83 -11.79
CA ALA A 96 16.55 -3.47 -10.70
C ALA A 96 17.18 -4.69 -10.00
N GLN A 97 16.42 -5.79 -9.87
CA GLN A 97 16.93 -7.04 -9.30
C GLN A 97 18.00 -7.66 -10.20
N SER A 98 17.81 -7.63 -11.52
CA SER A 98 18.83 -8.12 -12.46
C SER A 98 20.13 -7.31 -12.36
N SER A 99 20.04 -5.99 -12.36
CA SER A 99 21.24 -5.13 -12.25
C SER A 99 21.94 -5.28 -10.90
N GLN A 100 21.18 -5.44 -9.81
CA GLN A 100 21.74 -5.71 -8.49
C GLN A 100 22.47 -7.06 -8.43
N LYS A 101 21.92 -8.10 -9.06
CA LYS A 101 22.56 -9.42 -9.16
C LYS A 101 23.90 -9.33 -9.89
N GLU A 102 23.96 -8.58 -10.99
CA GLU A 102 25.20 -8.34 -11.73
C GLU A 102 26.23 -7.59 -10.89
N ALA A 103 25.81 -6.52 -10.20
CA ALA A 103 26.69 -5.76 -9.31
C ALA A 103 27.26 -6.62 -8.18
N ARG A 104 26.42 -7.48 -7.58
CA ARG A 104 26.86 -8.42 -6.54
C ARG A 104 27.88 -9.43 -7.07
N SER A 105 27.66 -9.98 -8.26
CA SER A 105 28.62 -10.91 -8.86
C SER A 105 29.97 -10.25 -9.14
N ARG A 106 29.98 -8.97 -9.55
CA ARG A 106 31.23 -8.21 -9.74
C ARG A 106 31.96 -8.00 -8.43
N LEU A 107 31.25 -7.53 -7.40
CA LEU A 107 31.82 -7.34 -6.07
C LEU A 107 32.36 -8.63 -5.47
N GLU A 108 31.67 -9.75 -5.65
CA GLU A 108 32.16 -11.06 -5.20
C GLU A 108 33.50 -11.44 -5.88
N GLY A 109 33.65 -11.12 -7.17
CA GLY A 109 34.90 -11.27 -7.90
C GLY A 109 36.03 -10.38 -7.37
N GLU A 110 35.79 -9.07 -7.26
CA GLU A 110 36.77 -8.11 -6.74
C GLU A 110 37.22 -8.47 -5.31
N LEU A 111 36.29 -8.97 -4.49
CA LEU A 111 36.56 -9.36 -3.11
C LEU A 111 37.42 -10.65 -3.05
N ALA A 112 37.24 -11.57 -4.00
CA ALA A 112 38.12 -12.73 -4.13
C ALA A 112 39.55 -12.33 -4.54
N GLU A 113 39.69 -11.39 -5.48
CA GLU A 113 40.98 -10.86 -5.91
C GLU A 113 41.73 -10.17 -4.76
N THR A 114 41.04 -9.31 -4.00
CA THR A 114 41.63 -8.64 -2.84
C THR A 114 42.03 -9.62 -1.73
N ARG A 115 41.26 -10.69 -1.51
CA ARG A 115 41.66 -11.76 -0.57
C ARG A 115 42.97 -12.44 -1.00
N ASN A 116 43.11 -12.77 -2.28
CA ASN A 116 44.33 -13.38 -2.80
C ASN A 116 45.53 -12.43 -2.68
N LEU A 117 45.34 -11.15 -2.99
CA LEU A 117 46.39 -10.14 -2.84
C LEU A 117 46.84 -10.00 -1.39
N LEU A 118 45.89 -9.95 -0.45
CA LEU A 118 46.17 -9.85 0.98
C LEU A 118 46.98 -11.06 1.48
N GLU A 119 46.64 -12.26 1.01
CA GLU A 119 47.38 -13.47 1.38
C GLU A 119 48.82 -13.44 0.86
N ASN A 120 49.03 -12.97 -0.37
CA ASN A 120 50.37 -12.78 -0.92
C ASN A 120 51.18 -11.76 -0.10
N ILE A 121 50.58 -10.62 0.24
CA ILE A 121 51.24 -9.59 1.08
C ILE A 121 51.62 -10.17 2.45
N LYS A 122 50.76 -10.98 3.07
CA LYS A 122 51.07 -11.65 4.35
C LYS A 122 52.27 -12.60 4.22
N GLN A 123 52.33 -13.37 3.13
CA GLN A 123 53.47 -14.26 2.88
C GLN A 123 54.77 -13.48 2.68
N GLN A 124 54.73 -12.39 1.91
CA GLN A 124 55.88 -11.52 1.72
C GLN A 124 56.34 -10.87 3.04
N LEU A 125 55.41 -10.42 3.89
CA LEU A 125 55.73 -9.86 5.19
C LEU A 125 56.44 -10.88 6.09
N ALA A 126 55.97 -12.13 6.10
CA ALA A 126 56.62 -13.21 6.85
C ALA A 126 58.05 -13.49 6.35
N MET A 127 58.28 -13.42 5.04
CA MET A 127 59.64 -13.55 4.47
C MET A 127 60.54 -12.39 4.91
N VAL A 128 60.06 -11.15 4.84
CA VAL A 128 60.81 -9.96 5.28
C VAL A 128 61.16 -10.04 6.77
N GLU A 129 60.24 -10.50 7.62
CA GLU A 129 60.50 -10.67 9.06
C GLU A 129 61.59 -11.73 9.30
N LYS A 130 61.58 -12.82 8.53
CA LYS A 130 62.63 -13.85 8.58
C LYS A 130 63.98 -13.30 8.14
N ASP A 131 64.03 -12.55 7.05
CA ASP A 131 65.25 -11.94 6.53
C ASP A 131 65.82 -10.89 7.48
N LYS A 132 64.96 -10.07 8.10
CA LYS A 132 65.32 -9.13 9.17
C LYS A 132 65.99 -9.85 10.35
N ASN A 133 65.43 -10.96 10.82
CA ASN A 133 66.01 -11.73 11.92
C ASN A 133 67.36 -12.36 11.54
N ASN A 134 67.48 -12.86 10.31
CA ASN A 134 68.75 -13.37 9.80
C ASN A 134 69.83 -12.28 9.72
N LEU A 135 69.45 -11.07 9.27
CA LEU A 135 70.37 -9.94 9.24
C LEU A 135 70.78 -9.49 10.64
N LYS A 136 69.83 -9.44 11.59
CA LYS A 136 70.11 -9.12 13.00
C LYS A 136 71.13 -10.09 13.61
N THR A 137 70.95 -11.39 13.41
CA THR A 137 71.91 -12.39 13.91
C THR A 137 73.28 -12.32 13.24
N LYS A 138 73.35 -11.94 11.96
CA LYS A 138 74.63 -11.67 11.28
C LYS A 138 75.31 -10.42 11.85
N LEU A 139 74.54 -9.38 12.15
CA LEU A 139 75.05 -8.14 12.73
C LEU A 139 75.64 -8.39 14.12
N GLU A 140 74.92 -9.08 15.00
CA GLU A 140 75.41 -9.46 16.34
C GLU A 140 76.73 -10.26 16.28
N LYS A 141 76.89 -11.15 15.28
CA LYS A 141 78.14 -11.90 15.06
C LYS A 141 79.30 -11.02 14.59
N LEU A 142 79.02 -10.03 13.74
CA LEU A 142 80.04 -9.10 13.26
C LEU A 142 80.48 -8.14 14.37
N GLU A 143 79.53 -7.66 15.18
CA GLU A 143 79.82 -6.83 16.36
C GLU A 143 80.69 -7.60 17.37
N ALA A 144 80.34 -8.86 17.68
CA ALA A 144 81.14 -9.72 18.57
C ALA A 144 82.53 -10.07 18.00
N SER A 145 82.70 -10.03 16.68
CA SER A 145 84.00 -10.20 16.02
C SER A 145 84.81 -8.91 16.01
N GLY A 146 84.17 -7.74 15.92
CA GLY A 146 84.80 -6.43 16.00
C GLY A 146 85.31 -6.10 17.40
N GLU A 147 84.67 -6.63 18.44
CA GLU A 147 85.09 -6.47 19.84
C GLU A 147 86.39 -7.21 20.17
N LYS A 148 86.87 -8.09 19.27
CA LYS A 148 88.17 -8.77 19.38
C LYS A 148 89.31 -8.06 18.64
N THR A 149 89.03 -6.95 17.95
CA THR A 149 90.01 -6.17 17.18
C THR A 149 89.72 -4.67 17.27
N ALA A 150 89.64 -4.09 18.47
CA ALA A 150 89.73 -2.64 18.67
C ALA A 150 89.90 -2.27 20.16
N GLU A 151 91.00 -2.68 20.78
CA GLU A 151 91.64 -1.76 21.72
C GLU A 151 92.40 -0.74 20.89
N THR A 152 91.79 0.41 20.59
CA THR A 152 92.37 1.77 20.61
C THR A 152 91.44 2.76 19.94
N GLU A 153 91.31 3.91 20.60
CA GLU A 153 90.80 5.20 20.10
C GLU A 153 89.28 5.45 20.09
N THR A 154 88.86 5.90 21.27
CA THR A 154 87.76 6.82 21.54
C THR A 154 87.81 8.08 20.66
N VAL A 155 86.74 8.36 19.91
CA VAL A 155 86.34 9.74 19.60
C VAL A 155 84.82 9.88 19.73
N ALA A 156 84.44 10.77 20.64
CA ALA A 156 83.09 11.20 20.92
C ALA A 156 82.56 12.18 19.86
N VAL A 157 81.32 11.97 19.39
CA VAL A 157 80.43 13.02 18.84
C VAL A 157 79.00 12.57 19.16
N LYS A 158 78.40 13.09 20.23
CA LYS A 158 77.56 14.30 20.33
C LYS A 158 76.14 14.09 19.74
N THR A 159 75.21 14.33 20.65
CA THR A 159 73.76 14.19 20.67
C THR A 159 72.99 15.03 19.66
N THR A 160 71.77 14.54 19.39
CA THR A 160 70.51 15.24 19.06
C THR A 160 70.45 16.03 17.76
N ASP A 161 69.57 15.60 16.85
CA ASP A 161 68.27 16.26 16.63
C ASP A 161 67.35 15.30 15.83
N THR A 162 66.13 15.09 16.32
CA THR A 162 65.07 14.36 15.61
C THR A 162 63.83 15.23 15.69
N GLU A 163 63.62 16.04 14.65
CA GLU A 163 62.37 16.73 14.38
C GLU A 163 61.52 15.89 13.42
N GLU A 164 60.27 15.70 13.85
CA GLU A 164 59.06 15.68 13.03
C GLU A 164 58.81 14.54 12.04
N GLU A 165 58.03 13.55 12.48
CA GLU A 165 56.99 12.93 11.64
C GLU A 165 55.71 12.70 12.47
N GLU A 166 54.96 13.78 12.74
CA GLU A 166 53.67 13.74 13.43
C GLU A 166 52.52 14.10 12.48
N ILE A 167 52.35 13.37 11.36
CA ILE A 167 51.22 13.63 10.43
C ILE A 167 50.42 12.34 10.06
N ASN A 168 50.95 11.14 10.31
CA ASN A 168 50.29 9.89 9.87
C ASN A 168 49.28 9.30 10.90
N THR A 169 49.32 9.72 12.16
CA THR A 169 48.51 9.14 13.25
C THR A 169 47.10 9.75 13.38
N GLY A 170 46.87 10.98 12.90
CA GLY A 170 45.57 11.67 13.01
C GLY A 170 44.50 11.11 12.07
N LYS A 171 44.87 10.84 10.80
CA LYS A 171 43.96 10.35 9.77
C LYS A 171 43.46 8.92 10.03
N SER A 172 44.32 8.09 10.62
CA SER A 172 44.00 6.72 11.05
C SER A 172 43.08 6.68 12.27
N ARG A 173 43.23 7.63 13.21
CA ARG A 173 42.32 7.73 14.38
C ARG A 173 40.92 8.21 13.99
N GLU A 174 40.81 9.16 13.07
CA GLU A 174 39.50 9.65 12.62
C GLU A 174 38.70 8.59 11.85
N LEU A 175 39.37 7.78 11.01
CA LEU A 175 38.75 6.65 10.30
C LEU A 175 38.22 5.59 11.28
N LEU A 176 39.00 5.24 12.31
CA LEU A 176 38.58 4.27 13.33
C LEU A 176 37.39 4.79 14.16
N ILE A 177 37.34 6.09 14.46
CA ILE A 177 36.22 6.71 15.17
C ILE A 177 34.95 6.67 14.31
N LYS A 178 35.04 7.01 13.02
CA LYS A 178 33.90 6.94 12.07
C LYS A 178 33.41 5.50 11.90
N GLU A 179 34.30 4.54 11.72
CA GLU A 179 33.93 3.13 11.58
C GLU A 179 33.27 2.58 12.86
N THR A 180 33.78 2.97 14.02
CA THR A 180 33.19 2.58 15.31
C THR A 180 31.82 3.21 15.54
N GLN A 181 31.63 4.47 15.11
CA GLN A 181 30.33 5.16 15.21
C GLN A 181 29.29 4.57 14.25
N GLU A 182 29.66 4.29 13.01
CA GLU A 182 28.76 3.66 12.03
C GLU A 182 28.37 2.24 12.46
N LYS A 183 29.31 1.47 13.03
CA LYS A 183 29.01 0.13 13.54
C LYS A 183 28.02 0.16 14.72
N ARG A 184 28.15 1.12 15.63
CA ARG A 184 27.20 1.31 16.74
C ARG A 184 25.83 1.79 16.25
N LYS A 185 25.82 2.64 15.23
CA LYS A 185 24.59 3.11 14.60
C LYS A 185 23.85 1.96 13.90
N SER A 186 24.60 1.11 13.20
CA SER A 186 24.06 -0.11 12.57
C SER A 186 23.50 -1.09 13.60
N SER A 187 24.21 -1.35 14.70
CA SER A 187 23.69 -2.27 15.74
C SER A 187 22.43 -1.73 16.40
N LEU A 188 22.38 -0.41 16.67
CA LEU A 188 21.21 0.24 17.26
C LEU A 188 19.99 0.18 16.32
N VAL A 189 20.20 0.33 15.02
CA VAL A 189 19.14 0.18 14.01
C VAL A 189 18.58 -1.24 14.01
N GLU A 190 19.43 -2.26 14.10
CA GLU A 190 19.02 -3.67 14.17
C GLU A 190 18.18 -3.94 15.43
N ASP A 191 18.65 -3.49 16.61
CA ASP A 191 17.95 -3.68 17.89
C ASP A 191 16.55 -3.02 17.89
N LEU A 192 16.42 -1.85 17.26
CA LEU A 192 15.14 -1.16 17.12
C LEU A 192 14.18 -1.89 16.17
N LEU A 193 14.69 -2.49 15.09
CA LEU A 193 13.89 -3.29 14.17
C LEU A 193 13.33 -4.54 14.87
N ASP A 194 14.17 -5.27 15.59
CA ASP A 194 13.76 -6.48 16.32
C ASP A 194 12.68 -6.15 17.36
N LYS A 195 12.86 -5.05 18.09
CA LYS A 195 11.87 -4.58 19.07
C LYS A 195 10.54 -4.18 18.41
N ALA A 196 10.59 -3.48 17.29
CA ALA A 196 9.39 -3.10 16.53
C ALA A 196 8.62 -4.34 16.03
N ILE A 197 9.34 -5.34 15.51
CA ILE A 197 8.76 -6.62 15.07
C ILE A 197 8.11 -7.35 16.25
N GLN A 198 8.73 -7.34 17.43
CA GLN A 198 8.17 -7.95 18.63
C GLN A 198 6.85 -7.28 19.04
N LEU A 199 6.81 -5.94 19.07
CA LEU A 199 5.61 -5.16 19.38
C LEU A 199 4.49 -5.42 18.36
N TYR A 200 4.84 -5.48 17.07
CA TYR A 200 3.88 -5.79 16.02
C TYR A 200 3.25 -7.18 16.21
N ARG A 201 4.06 -8.19 16.58
CA ARG A 201 3.56 -9.55 16.88
C ARG A 201 2.69 -9.61 18.13
N GLN A 202 2.83 -8.65 19.03
CA GLN A 202 2.00 -8.47 20.21
C GLN A 202 0.73 -7.65 19.92
N GLU A 203 0.47 -7.32 18.64
CA GLU A 203 -0.62 -6.45 18.19
C GLU A 203 -0.59 -5.02 18.76
N GLN A 204 0.58 -4.60 19.27
CA GLN A 204 0.84 -3.24 19.74
C GLN A 204 1.33 -2.38 18.56
N PHE A 205 0.42 -2.13 17.62
CA PHE A 205 0.75 -1.56 16.31
C PHE A 205 1.28 -0.13 16.39
N GLU A 206 0.72 0.71 17.26
CA GLU A 206 1.13 2.10 17.47
C GLU A 206 2.56 2.18 18.02
N GLU A 207 2.89 1.29 18.96
CA GLU A 207 4.21 1.22 19.58
C GLU A 207 5.26 0.64 18.63
N ALA A 208 4.86 -0.32 17.78
CA ALA A 208 5.69 -0.84 16.70
C ALA A 208 6.03 0.27 15.68
N ILE A 209 5.04 1.08 15.28
CA ILE A 209 5.24 2.23 14.38
C ILE A 209 6.23 3.20 14.99
N ALA A 210 6.09 3.58 16.26
CA ALA A 210 7.03 4.48 16.92
C ALA A 210 8.48 3.96 16.87
N LYS A 211 8.68 2.65 17.01
CA LYS A 211 10.01 2.05 16.91
C LYS A 211 10.56 2.03 15.48
N TRP A 212 9.73 1.81 14.47
CA TRP A 212 10.16 1.97 13.08
C TRP A 212 10.44 3.42 12.69
N GLU A 213 9.74 4.40 13.28
CA GLU A 213 10.06 5.81 13.11
C GLU A 213 11.42 6.17 13.72
N GLU A 214 11.76 5.62 14.89
CA GLU A 214 13.11 5.74 15.47
C GLU A 214 14.19 5.16 14.53
N VAL A 215 13.91 4.03 13.87
CA VAL A 215 14.80 3.46 12.84
C VAL A 215 14.98 4.43 11.68
N LEU A 216 13.91 5.05 11.20
CA LEU A 216 13.97 5.98 10.07
C LEU A 216 14.65 7.31 10.43
N ALA A 217 14.62 7.73 11.69
CA ALA A 217 15.38 8.87 12.18
C ALA A 217 16.90 8.61 12.15
N LEU A 218 17.31 7.36 12.39
CA LEU A 218 18.71 6.94 12.33
C LEU A 218 19.15 6.65 10.89
N ASP A 219 18.36 5.90 10.13
CA ASP A 219 18.58 5.57 8.73
C ASP A 219 17.31 5.82 7.88
N PRO A 220 17.21 7.02 7.27
CA PRO A 220 16.07 7.37 6.41
C PRO A 220 15.90 6.49 5.16
N ARG A 221 16.91 5.69 4.81
CA ARG A 221 16.91 4.78 3.66
C ARG A 221 16.50 3.35 4.01
N LYS A 222 16.25 3.04 5.29
CA LYS A 222 15.79 1.71 5.71
C LYS A 222 14.35 1.46 5.24
N LEU A 223 14.21 0.92 4.02
CA LEU A 223 12.92 0.67 3.37
C LEU A 223 12.02 -0.29 4.17
N GLU A 224 12.63 -1.25 4.87
CA GLU A 224 11.92 -2.20 5.73
C GLU A 224 11.05 -1.50 6.79
N ALA A 225 11.59 -0.46 7.44
CA ALA A 225 10.83 0.30 8.44
C ALA A 225 9.66 1.07 7.82
N LYS A 226 9.83 1.67 6.63
CA LYS A 226 8.74 2.36 5.91
C LYS A 226 7.61 1.40 5.55
N PHE A 227 7.97 0.25 4.97
CA PHE A 227 7.01 -0.76 4.55
C PHE A 227 6.24 -1.33 5.74
N ASN A 228 6.92 -1.62 6.85
CA ASN A 228 6.27 -2.16 8.03
C ASN A 228 5.34 -1.16 8.73
N ILE A 229 5.67 0.15 8.71
CA ILE A 229 4.76 1.20 9.19
C ILE A 229 3.45 1.20 8.40
N GLU A 230 3.51 1.11 7.07
CA GLU A 230 2.32 1.08 6.21
C GLU A 230 1.42 -0.11 6.55
N ILE A 231 2.01 -1.31 6.70
CA ILE A 231 1.28 -2.51 7.11
C ILE A 231 0.61 -2.33 8.48
N ALA A 232 1.32 -1.78 9.46
CA ALA A 232 0.76 -1.57 10.80
C ALA A 232 -0.36 -0.52 10.81
N GLN A 233 -0.26 0.53 10.00
CA GLN A 233 -1.34 1.51 9.84
C GLN A 233 -2.60 0.86 9.27
N ASP A 234 -2.46 -0.05 8.31
CA ASP A 234 -3.61 -0.77 7.76
C ASP A 234 -4.24 -1.73 8.77
N ARG A 235 -3.44 -2.36 9.63
CA ARG A 235 -3.96 -3.18 10.75
C ARG A 235 -4.76 -2.37 11.76
N ILE A 236 -4.31 -1.16 12.09
CA ILE A 236 -5.04 -0.25 12.98
C ILE A 236 -6.39 0.12 12.37
N LYS A 237 -6.43 0.50 11.08
CA LYS A 237 -7.69 0.80 10.37
C LYS A 237 -8.62 -0.40 10.33
N GLU A 238 -8.09 -1.60 10.04
CA GLU A 238 -8.87 -2.84 10.02
C GLU A 238 -9.52 -3.10 11.39
N LYS A 239 -8.75 -2.94 12.48
CA LYS A 239 -9.26 -3.11 13.84
C LYS A 239 -10.36 -2.12 14.19
N GLN A 240 -10.19 -0.84 13.83
CA GLN A 240 -11.21 0.19 14.05
C GLN A 240 -12.52 -0.14 13.32
N ILE A 241 -12.43 -0.56 12.05
CA ILE A 241 -13.62 -0.96 11.27
C ILE A 241 -14.35 -2.14 11.92
N GLN A 242 -13.60 -3.13 12.44
CA GLN A 242 -14.20 -4.27 13.12
C GLN A 242 -14.91 -3.86 14.42
N GLU A 243 -14.33 -2.95 15.20
CA GLU A 243 -14.93 -2.41 16.42
C GLU A 243 -16.20 -1.61 16.13
N ASP A 244 -16.19 -0.78 15.08
CA ASP A 244 -17.34 0.02 14.63
C ASP A 244 -18.48 -0.89 14.11
N LEU A 245 -18.15 -1.94 13.38
CA LEU A 245 -19.14 -2.93 12.93
C LEU A 245 -19.76 -3.71 14.10
N LYS A 246 -18.94 -4.06 15.10
CA LYS A 246 -19.41 -4.78 16.30
C LYS A 246 -20.32 -3.90 17.15
N SER A 247 -19.94 -2.65 17.40
CA SER A 247 -20.76 -1.69 18.14
C SER A 247 -22.09 -1.41 17.44
N SER A 248 -22.08 -1.22 16.12
CA SER A 248 -23.29 -1.03 15.30
C SER A 248 -24.25 -2.22 15.36
N ARG A 249 -23.74 -3.46 15.34
CA ARG A 249 -24.57 -4.66 15.49
C ARG A 249 -25.22 -4.74 16.88
N THR A 250 -24.45 -4.48 17.94
CA THR A 250 -24.98 -4.52 19.31
C THR A 250 -26.04 -3.44 19.60
N GLN A 251 -26.06 -2.35 18.83
CA GLN A 251 -27.07 -1.30 18.94
C GLN A 251 -28.36 -1.63 18.19
N LYS A 252 -28.29 -2.44 17.11
CA LYS A 252 -29.46 -2.89 16.34
C LYS A 252 -30.25 -4.00 17.05
N ASP A 253 -29.59 -4.77 17.91
CA ASP A 253 -30.19 -5.89 18.66
C ASP A 253 -30.77 -5.49 20.03
N ARG A 254 -30.72 -4.19 20.39
CA ARG A 254 -31.36 -3.60 21.59
C ARG A 254 -32.61 -2.82 21.20
#